data_AF-A0A2H1JEX8-F1
#
_entry.id   AF-A0A2H1JEX8-F1
#
_cell.length_a   1.000
_cell.length_b   1.000
_cell.length_c   1.000
_cell.angle_alpha   90.00
_cell.angle_beta   90.00
_cell.angle_gamma   90.00
#
_symmetry.space_group_name_H-M   'P 1'
#
loop_
_entity.id
_entity.type
_entity.pdbx_description
1 polymer ?
#
loop_
_entity_poly.entity_id
_entity_poly.type
_entity_poly.pdbx_seq_one_letter_code
_entity_poly.pdbx_strand_id
1 'polypeptide(L)' 'MGRGRAKAKQIKVARKLKYYSPDTDLNRLQQELGADASKSGPSDPYDDEPDYSAYADKYNVDDDDEYEN' A
#
# COMPACT_ATOMS: atom_id res chain seq x y z
N MET A 1 -36.06 -18.70 15.02
CA MET A 1 -35.99 -18.97 13.55
C MET A 1 -35.44 -17.81 12.70
N GLY A 2 -34.65 -16.86 13.23
CA GLY A 2 -34.21 -15.67 12.45
C GLY A 2 -32.72 -15.61 12.03
N ARG A 3 -31.87 -16.48 12.57
CA ARG A 3 -30.40 -16.36 12.41
C ARG A 3 -29.89 -16.67 11.00
N GLY A 4 -30.50 -17.63 10.30
CA GLY A 4 -30.07 -18.03 8.94
C GLY A 4 -30.19 -16.90 7.91
N ARG A 5 -31.24 -16.09 8.00
CA ARG A 5 -31.47 -14.94 7.10
C ARG A 5 -30.48 -13.81 7.39
N ALA A 6 -30.19 -13.52 8.66
CA ALA A 6 -29.19 -12.54 9.06
C ALA A 6 -27.80 -12.95 8.58
N LYS A 7 -27.41 -14.23 8.79
CA LYS A 7 -26.13 -14.78 8.34
C LYS A 7 -26.00 -14.71 6.81
N ALA A 8 -27.05 -15.06 6.06
CA ALA A 8 -27.05 -14.95 4.61
C ALA A 8 -26.88 -13.50 4.13
N LYS A 9 -27.56 -12.53 4.77
CA LYS A 9 -27.39 -11.10 4.48
C LYS A 9 -25.95 -10.64 4.75
N GLN A 10 -25.37 -11.03 5.89
CA GLN A 10 -24.00 -10.69 6.25
C GLN A 10 -22.98 -11.27 5.26
N ILE A 11 -23.13 -12.54 4.86
CA ILE A 11 -22.25 -13.16 3.86
C ILE A 11 -22.32 -12.43 2.51
N LYS A 12 -23.53 -12.03 2.09
CA LYS A 12 -23.72 -11.25 0.86
C LYS A 12 -23.03 -9.89 0.93
N VAL A 13 -23.16 -9.19 2.07
CA VAL A 13 -22.49 -7.90 2.29
C VAL A 13 -20.97 -8.08 2.33
N ALA A 14 -20.46 -9.06 3.07
CA ALA A 14 -19.04 -9.34 3.16
C ALA A 14 -18.43 -9.69 1.80
N ARG A 15 -19.13 -10.49 0.98
CA ARG A 15 -18.69 -10.79 -0.39
C ARG A 15 -18.65 -9.52 -1.25
N LYS A 16 -19.68 -8.67 -1.16
CA LYS A 16 -19.66 -7.39 -1.85
C LYS A 16 -18.43 -6.58 -1.43
N LEU A 17 -18.18 -6.40 -0.14
CA LEU A 17 -17.02 -5.65 0.35
C LEU A 17 -15.68 -6.25 -0.09
N LYS A 18 -15.53 -7.58 0.00
CA LYS A 18 -14.29 -8.28 -0.36
C LYS A 18 -13.94 -8.15 -1.85
N TYR A 19 -14.96 -8.18 -2.71
CA TYR A 19 -14.78 -8.13 -4.16
C TYR A 19 -15.29 -6.81 -4.75
N TYR A 20 -15.45 -5.78 -3.93
CA TYR A 20 -15.80 -4.45 -4.39
C TYR A 20 -14.53 -3.78 -4.86
N SER A 21 -14.43 -3.62 -6.18
CA SER A 21 -13.49 -2.68 -6.78
C SER A 21 -14.28 -1.40 -7.04
N PRO A 22 -14.02 -0.29 -6.35
CA PRO A 22 -14.61 0.99 -6.71
C PRO A 22 -14.10 1.41 -8.09
N ASP A 23 -15.01 1.97 -8.91
CA ASP A 23 -14.60 2.67 -10.13
C ASP A 23 -13.94 3.99 -9.72
N THR A 24 -12.62 4.05 -9.83
CA THR A 24 -11.85 5.26 -9.54
C THR A 24 -11.83 6.17 -10.76
N ASP A 25 -12.22 7.44 -10.58
CA ASP A 25 -12.06 8.45 -11.63
C ASP A 25 -10.57 8.81 -11.79
N LEU A 26 -9.94 8.19 -12.78
CA LEU A 26 -8.52 8.37 -13.06
C LEU A 26 -8.19 9.81 -13.50
N ASN A 27 -9.12 10.51 -14.16
CA ASN A 27 -8.89 11.88 -14.62
C ASN A 27 -8.79 12.84 -13.42
N ARG A 28 -9.68 12.67 -12.44
CA ARG A 28 -9.63 13.44 -11.20
C ARG A 28 -8.35 13.15 -10.40
N LEU A 29 -7.96 11.87 -10.28
CA LEU A 29 -6.72 11.49 -9.60
C LEU A 29 -5.47 12.11 -10.25
N GLN A 30 -5.42 12.10 -11.59
CA GLN A 30 -4.32 12.73 -12.33
C GLN A 30 -4.25 14.24 -12.08
N GLN A 31 -5.39 14.92 -12.03
CA GLN A 31 -5.42 16.35 -11.72
C GLN A 31 -4.95 16.64 -10.30
N GLU A 32 -5.35 15.83 -9.31
CA GLU A 32 -4.92 15.99 -7.92
C GLU A 32 -3.40 15.75 -7.78
N LEU A 33 -2.86 14.69 -8.39
CA LEU A 33 -1.40 14.42 -8.38
C LEU A 33 -0.59 15.45 -9.16
N GLY A 34 -1.07 15.86 -10.34
CA GLY A 34 -0.40 16.85 -11.19
C GLY A 34 -0.44 18.27 -10.61
N ALA A 35 -1.48 18.60 -9.83
CA ALA A 35 -1.58 19.89 -9.15
C ALA A 35 -0.48 20.05 -8.08
N ASP A 36 -0.19 19.00 -7.30
CA ASP A 36 0.91 19.04 -6.32
C ASP A 36 2.30 19.05 -7.00
N ALA A 37 2.46 18.34 -8.13
CA ALA A 37 3.71 18.35 -8.90
C ALA A 37 4.04 19.72 -9.51
N SER A 38 3.05 20.60 -9.71
CA SER A 38 3.27 21.97 -10.22
C SER A 38 3.64 22.99 -9.14
N LYS A 39 3.46 22.66 -7.85
CA LYS A 39 3.85 23.52 -6.72
C LYS A 39 5.25 23.23 -6.20
N SER A 40 5.78 22.04 -6.48
CA SER A 40 7.22 21.77 -6.40
C SER A 40 7.83 22.25 -7.72
N GLY A 41 8.85 23.10 -7.68
CA GLY A 41 9.66 23.38 -8.87
C GLY A 41 10.38 22.11 -9.36
N PRO A 42 11.29 22.18 -10.34
CA PRO A 42 12.11 21.04 -10.77
C PRO A 42 13.17 20.63 -9.71
N SER A 43 12.78 20.61 -8.44
CA SER A 43 13.45 19.85 -7.38
C SER A 43 12.95 18.43 -7.52
N ASP A 44 13.75 17.58 -8.13
CA ASP A 44 13.53 16.15 -8.09
C ASP A 44 13.40 15.72 -6.61
N PRO A 45 12.22 15.27 -6.15
CA PRO A 45 12.04 14.83 -4.76
C PRO A 45 12.90 13.60 -4.44
N TYR A 46 13.48 12.95 -5.46
CA TYR A 46 14.38 11.80 -5.35
C TYR A 46 15.86 12.19 -5.35
N ASP A 47 16.21 13.49 -5.42
CA ASP A 47 17.61 13.95 -5.28
C ASP A 47 18.12 13.80 -3.84
N ASP A 48 17.21 13.69 -2.87
CA ASP A 48 17.49 13.40 -1.46
C ASP A 48 17.08 11.96 -1.11
N GLU A 49 17.36 11.00 -2.02
CA GLU A 49 17.24 9.58 -1.72
C GLU A 49 18.19 9.24 -0.56
N PRO A 50 17.67 8.75 0.59
CA PRO A 50 18.53 8.37 1.70
C PRO A 50 19.45 7.24 1.26
N ASP A 51 20.73 7.30 1.65
CA ASP A 51 21.69 6.25 1.35
C ASP A 51 21.26 4.91 2.00
N TYR A 52 20.57 4.08 1.22
CA TYR A 52 20.06 2.78 1.65
C TYR A 52 21.18 1.77 1.94
N SER A 53 22.42 2.05 1.56
CA SER A 53 23.57 1.19 1.89
C SER A 53 23.74 1.04 3.40
N ALA A 54 23.52 2.11 4.17
CA ALA A 54 23.61 2.10 5.63
C ALA A 54 22.57 1.16 6.29
N TYR A 55 21.40 0.99 5.67
CA TYR A 55 20.39 0.03 6.12
C TYR A 55 20.73 -1.40 5.70
N ALA A 56 21.28 -1.57 4.50
CA ALA A 56 21.76 -2.87 4.06
C ALA A 56 22.83 -3.40 5.04
N ASP A 57 23.85 -2.61 5.38
CA ASP A 57 24.90 -3.01 6.32
C ASP A 57 24.38 -3.32 7.73
N LYS A 58 23.38 -2.56 8.21
CA LYS A 58 22.81 -2.73 9.56
C LYS A 58 22.00 -4.03 9.70
N TYR A 59 21.41 -4.51 8.62
CA TYR A 59 20.53 -5.69 8.61
C TYR A 59 21.10 -6.88 7.82
N ASN A 60 22.26 -6.71 7.20
CA ASN A 60 23.11 -7.80 6.72
C ASN A 60 23.81 -8.46 7.92
N VAL A 61 23.00 -8.90 8.89
CA VAL A 61 23.44 -9.85 9.92
C VAL A 61 23.53 -11.16 9.16
N ASP A 62 24.74 -11.67 8.96
CA ASP A 62 24.98 -12.92 8.26
C ASP A 62 23.97 -13.98 8.75
N ASP A 63 23.10 -14.42 7.84
CA ASP A 63 22.12 -15.50 8.03
C ASP A 63 22.81 -16.88 8.15
N ASP A 64 24.13 -16.88 8.40
CA ASP A 64 25.02 -18.05 8.39
C ASP A 64 25.39 -18.56 9.81
N ASP A 65 25.08 -17.81 10.88
CA ASP A 65 25.47 -18.17 12.26
C ASP A 65 24.38 -18.88 13.10
N GLU A 66 23.21 -19.23 12.53
CA GLU A 66 22.09 -19.84 13.28
C GLU A 66 21.76 -21.29 12.86
N TYR A 67 22.78 -22.14 12.63
CA TYR A 67 22.60 -23.62 12.55
C TYR A 67 23.72 -24.46 13.20
N GLU A 68 24.42 -23.96 14.23
CA GLU A 68 25.23 -24.81 15.11
C GLU A 68 24.78 -24.70 16.58
N ASN A 69 23.74 -25.46 16.95
CA ASN A 69 23.67 -26.21 18.22
C ASN A 69 22.51 -27.23 18.23
#